data_AF-A0A645HTE9-F1
#
_entry.id   AF-A0A645HTE9-F1
#
_cell.length_a   1.000
_cell.length_b   1.000
_cell.length_c   1.000
_cell.angle_alpha   90.00
_cell.angle_beta   90.00
_cell.angle_gamma   90.00
#
_symmetry.space_group_name_H-M   'P 1'
#
loop_
_entity.id
_entity.type
_entity.pdbx_description
1 polymer ?
#
loop_
_entity_poly.entity_id
_entity_poly.type
_entity_poly.pdbx_seq_one_letter_code
_entity_poly.pdbx_strand_id
1 'polypeptide(L)' 'MTTRFYRAESDRPGYGLGLASVLAIVQLHGGRLSFHNAHPGMVARIWLPAVADV' A
#
# COMPACT_ATOMS: atom_id res chain seq x y z
N MET A 1 -0.10 -6.93 -7.59
CA MET A 1 -0.22 -7.62 -6.31
C MET A 1 0.92 -7.15 -5.43
N THR A 2 0.67 -6.78 -4.18
CA THR A 2 1.73 -6.49 -3.20
C THR A 2 2.12 -7.79 -2.51
N THR A 3 3.42 -8.06 -2.40
CA THR A 3 3.93 -9.24 -1.70
C THR A 3 4.06 -8.92 -0.21
N ARG A 4 3.45 -9.73 0.66
CA ARG A 4 3.50 -9.53 2.11
C ARG A 4 4.95 -9.65 2.60
N PHE A 5 5.37 -8.76 3.49
CA PHE A 5 6.74 -8.69 4.04
C PHE A 5 7.85 -8.45 3.00
N TYR A 6 7.48 -7.98 1.80
CA TYR A 6 8.45 -7.67 0.77
C TYR A 6 9.35 -6.48 1.14
N ARG A 7 10.62 -6.61 0.77
CA ARG A 7 11.65 -5.59 0.94
C ARG A 7 12.30 -5.35 -0.41
N ALA A 8 12.26 -4.12 -0.89
CA ALA A 8 12.89 -3.74 -2.15
C ALA A 8 14.42 -3.76 -2.06
N GLU A 9 14.96 -3.35 -0.89
CA GLU A 9 16.38 -3.40 -0.57
C GLU A 9 16.57 -4.29 0.67
N SER A 10 17.23 -5.43 0.48
CA SER A 10 17.40 -6.47 1.50
C SER A 10 18.49 -6.16 2.53
N ASP A 11 19.30 -5.13 2.30
CA ASP A 11 20.41 -4.67 3.15
C ASP A 11 19.99 -3.61 4.19
N ARG A 12 18.91 -2.87 3.96
CA ARG A 12 18.41 -1.85 4.90
C ARG A 12 17.57 -2.43 6.03
N PRO A 13 17.76 -2.06 7.30
CA PRO A 13 16.98 -2.61 8.41
C PRO A 13 15.47 -2.41 8.21
N GLY A 14 14.67 -3.42 8.61
CA GLY A 14 13.21 -3.39 8.54
C GLY A 14 12.59 -4.74 8.19
N TYR A 15 11.38 -5.00 8.69
CA TYR A 15 10.69 -6.30 8.57
C TYR A 15 9.65 -6.36 7.43
N GLY A 16 9.57 -5.34 6.57
CA GLY A 16 8.57 -5.29 5.49
C GLY A 16 7.11 -5.16 5.98
N LEU A 17 6.91 -4.70 7.22
CA LEU A 17 5.59 -4.62 7.85
C LEU A 17 4.75 -3.44 7.34
N GLY A 18 5.37 -2.30 7.01
CA GLY A 18 4.64 -1.06 6.68
C GLY A 18 3.62 -1.23 5.56
N LEU A 19 4.08 -1.58 4.35
CA LEU A 19 3.20 -1.78 3.20
C LEU A 19 2.27 -2.99 3.35
N ALA A 20 2.69 -4.01 4.10
CA ALA A 20 1.84 -5.16 4.43
C ALA A 20 0.64 -4.73 5.28
N SER A 21 0.86 -3.88 6.30
CA SER A 21 -0.19 -3.31 7.13
C SER A 21 -1.11 -2.39 6.33
N VAL A 22 -0.56 -1.51 5.48
CA VAL A 22 -1.35 -0.63 4.62
C VAL A 22 -2.26 -1.44 3.69
N LEU A 23 -1.74 -2.48 3.04
CA LEU A 23 -2.56 -3.35 2.18
C LEU A 23 -3.72 -3.98 2.98
N ALA A 24 -3.43 -4.53 4.15
CA ALA A 24 -4.45 -5.18 4.98
C ALA A 24 -5.55 -4.21 5.40
N ILE A 25 -5.19 -2.98 5.81
CA ILE A 25 -6.15 -1.93 6.17
C ILE A 25 -7.00 -1.53 4.96
N VAL A 26 -6.38 -1.28 3.80
CA VAL A 26 -7.10 -0.91 2.58
C VAL A 26 -8.09 -2.02 2.17
N GLN A 27 -7.66 -3.29 2.23
CA GLN A 27 -8.54 -4.43 1.92
C GLN A 27 -9.69 -4.56 2.92
N LEU A 28 -9.44 -4.35 4.21
CA LEU A 28 -10.49 -4.37 5.26
C LEU A 28 -11.59 -3.35 4.98
N HIS A 29 -11.25 -2.20 4.41
CA HIS A 29 -12.21 -1.14 4.05
C HIS A 29 -12.77 -1.29 2.64
N GLY A 30 -12.57 -2.43 1.97
CA GLY A 30 -13.03 -2.64 0.59
C GLY A 30 -12.35 -1.74 -0.44
N GLY A 31 -11.21 -1.16 -0.09
CA GLY A 31 -10.47 -0.22 -0.91
C GLY A 31 -9.49 -0.87 -1.88
N ARG A 32 -8.83 -0.02 -2.68
CA ARG A 32 -7.79 -0.40 -3.62
C ARG A 32 -6.51 0.40 -3.35
N LEU A 33 -5.36 -0.24 -3.54
CA LEU A 33 -4.03 0.37 -3.45
C LEU A 33 -3.27 0.18 -4.76
N SER A 34 -2.57 1.21 -5.22
CA SER A 34 -1.65 1.14 -6.36
C SER A 34 -0.40 1.97 -6.12
N PHE A 35 0.68 1.60 -6.81
CA PHE A 35 1.95 2.31 -6.79
C PHE A 35 2.36 2.65 -8.23
N HIS A 36 2.92 3.84 -8.42
CA HIS A 36 3.47 4.29 -9.69
C HIS A 36 4.84 4.92 -9.47
N ASN A 37 5.78 4.66 -10.36
CA ASN A 37 7.09 5.32 -10.36
C ASN A 37 6.92 6.75 -10.86
N ALA A 38 7.32 7.75 -10.08
CA ALA A 38 7.14 9.16 -10.39
C ALA A 38 8.48 9.90 -10.52
N HIS A 39 9.52 9.19 -11.01
CA HIS A 39 10.92 9.58 -10.95
C HIS A 39 11.22 11.09 -11.10
N PRO A 40 11.83 11.74 -10.08
CA PRO A 40 12.25 11.14 -8.82
C PRO A 40 11.06 10.86 -7.87
N GLY A 41 11.06 9.67 -7.27
CA GLY A 41 10.10 9.30 -6.23
C GLY A 41 9.03 8.30 -6.67
N MET A 42 7.98 8.19 -5.85
CA MET A 42 6.91 7.20 -5.97
C MET A 42 5.57 7.84 -5.60
N VAL A 43 4.53 7.54 -6.38
CA VAL A 43 3.15 7.85 -6.03
C VAL A 43 2.47 6.59 -5.49
N ALA A 44 1.94 6.68 -4.28
CA ALA A 44 0.99 5.72 -3.74
C ALA A 44 -0.42 6.30 -3.83
N ARG A 45 -1.37 5.53 -4.37
CA ARG A 45 -2.76 5.95 -4.48
C ARG A 45 -3.68 4.93 -3.83
N ILE A 46 -4.54 5.42 -2.94
CA ILE A 46 -5.57 4.66 -2.24
C ILE A 46 -6.94 5.16 -2.70
N TRP A 47 -7.84 4.23 -2.98
CA TRP A 47 -9.26 4.50 -3.18
C TRP A 47 -10.03 3.76 -2.11
N LEU A 48 -11.00 4.43 -1.50
CA LEU A 48 -11.94 3.84 -0.55
C LEU A 48 -13.35 3.98 -1.12
N PRO A 49 -14.27 3.06 -0.79
CA PRO A 49 -15.68 3.25 -1.08
C PRO A 49 -16.16 4.58 -0.49
N ALA A 50 -16.94 5.34 -1.27
CA ALA A 50 -17.62 6.51 -0.74
C ALA A 50 -18.68 6.06 0.27
N VAL A 51 -18.84 6.83 1.36
CA VAL A 51 -20.00 6.67 2.22
C VAL A 51 -21.20 7.18 1.43
N ALA A 52 -22.24 6.36 1.28
CA ALA A 52 -23.50 6.84 0.76
C ALA A 52 -24.12 7.76 1.82
N ASP A 53 -24.44 9.00 1.47
CA ASP A 53 -25.30 9.83 2.32
C ASP A 53 -26.65 9.11 2.46
N VAL A 54 -27.01 8.81 3.71
CA VAL A 54 -28.31 8.23 4.10
C VAL A 54 -29.24 9.34 4.53
#